data_AF-A0A8T5KXP1-F1
#
_entry.id   AF-A0A8T5KXP1-F1
#
_cell.length_a   1.000
_cell.length_b   1.000
_cell.length_c   1.000
_cell.angle_alpha   90.00
_cell.angle_beta   90.00
_cell.angle_gamma   90.00
#
_symmetry.space_group_name_H-M   'P 1'
#
loop_
_entity.id
_entity.type
_entity.pdbx_description
1 polymer ?
#
loop_
_entity_poly.entity_id
_entity_poly.type
_entity_poly.pdbx_seq_one_letter_code
_entity_poly.pdbx_strand_id
1 'polypeptide(L)'
;MNKLSALDKNIAECVGLWLAEGDNKTKAEITFTNNCWELIDLFYKTINKIFSTYNYNPRIYIYTPNGEKVYVPYKNCVVKNYIHKRATKPYFILRFASVPMVKKWKEIIKDMLNKKKLYPFILRGFFAGEGNIHESSHNRRVLRLAQKKQKDFINNILNELNLYFYFETGNRTYVIYRKPTWDLFAKFNLADLHPDKKEKFWRVYGSFKEEHYPTNYLIKEVYSILDNPFTTMELSEKFKRTMARMQDVLILLKKQGKINNFRVGSVGYWTRNKNLIIISKLKKEYLLFLDESKYTSECAKHFKVCWKSSYNRLKELEKLNLTRRENNGKWMKLSTKKNILAI
;
A
#
# COMPACT_ATOMS: atom_id res chain seq x y z
N MET A 1 -4.88 17.26 -14.31
CA MET A 1 -6.09 16.39 -14.26
C MET A 1 -7.16 17.09 -13.43
N ASN A 2 -8.29 17.48 -14.01
CA ASN A 2 -9.39 18.10 -13.24
C ASN A 2 -9.90 17.12 -12.18
N LYS A 3 -9.97 17.57 -10.92
CA LYS A 3 -10.46 16.80 -9.78
C LYS A 3 -11.90 16.36 -10.09
N LEU A 4 -12.14 15.04 -10.14
CA LEU A 4 -13.48 14.48 -10.33
C LEU A 4 -14.41 15.02 -9.23
N SER A 5 -15.60 15.49 -9.62
CA SER A 5 -16.59 15.94 -8.65
C SER A 5 -17.05 14.76 -7.79
N ALA A 6 -17.41 15.01 -6.53
CA ALA A 6 -17.96 13.97 -5.65
C ALA A 6 -19.22 13.36 -6.25
N LEU A 7 -20.01 14.16 -6.98
CA LEU A 7 -21.21 13.70 -7.67
C LEU A 7 -20.88 12.69 -8.78
N ASP A 8 -19.87 12.95 -9.62
CA ASP A 8 -19.47 12.02 -10.69
C ASP A 8 -19.08 10.63 -10.16
N LYS A 9 -18.41 10.60 -9.00
CA LYS A 9 -18.02 9.35 -8.33
C LYS A 9 -19.24 8.57 -7.87
N ASN A 10 -20.17 9.23 -7.17
CA ASN A 10 -21.40 8.59 -6.71
C ASN A 10 -22.27 8.10 -7.86
N ILE A 11 -22.36 8.86 -8.96
CA ILE A 11 -23.07 8.44 -10.17
C ILE A 11 -22.41 7.18 -10.74
N ALA A 12 -21.08 7.15 -10.87
CA ALA A 12 -20.36 5.99 -11.38
C ALA A 12 -20.54 4.75 -10.48
N GLU A 13 -20.52 4.90 -9.15
CA GLU A 13 -20.83 3.83 -8.21
C GLU A 13 -22.27 3.32 -8.37
N CYS A 14 -23.26 4.23 -8.52
CA CYS A 14 -24.66 3.85 -8.78
C CYS A 14 -24.83 3.16 -10.14
N VAL A 15 -24.10 3.56 -11.17
CA VAL A 15 -24.06 2.84 -12.45
C VAL A 15 -23.54 1.42 -12.24
N GLY A 16 -22.47 1.23 -11.47
CA GLY A 16 -21.96 -0.08 -11.09
C GLY A 16 -22.99 -0.94 -10.37
N LEU A 17 -23.66 -0.38 -9.35
CA LEU A 17 -24.72 -1.04 -8.59
C LEU A 17 -25.90 -1.46 -9.48
N TRP A 18 -26.34 -0.57 -10.38
CA TRP A 18 -27.43 -0.87 -11.30
C TRP A 18 -27.06 -1.91 -12.36
N LEU A 19 -25.81 -1.91 -12.84
CA LEU A 19 -25.33 -2.95 -13.76
C LEU A 19 -25.23 -4.33 -13.08
N ALA A 20 -25.03 -4.36 -11.76
CA ALA A 20 -24.99 -5.56 -10.95
C ALA A 20 -26.41 -6.10 -10.66
N GLU A 21 -27.28 -5.30 -10.06
CA GLU A 21 -28.57 -5.77 -9.50
C GLU A 21 -29.80 -5.01 -10.01
N GLY A 22 -29.62 -4.11 -10.97
CA GLY A 22 -30.70 -3.36 -11.57
C GLY A 22 -31.52 -4.18 -12.57
N ASP A 23 -32.79 -3.82 -12.72
CA ASP A 23 -33.63 -4.38 -13.78
C ASP A 23 -33.47 -3.58 -15.07
N ASN A 24 -32.96 -4.23 -16.13
CA ASN A 24 -32.82 -3.63 -17.46
C ASN A 24 -34.01 -3.94 -18.39
N LYS A 25 -34.94 -4.81 -17.98
CA LYS A 25 -36.10 -5.21 -18.80
C LYS A 25 -37.23 -4.18 -18.75
N THR A 26 -37.39 -3.48 -17.63
CA THR A 26 -38.42 -2.46 -17.47
C THR A 26 -38.07 -1.19 -18.26
N LYS A 27 -39.04 -0.69 -19.03
CA LYS A 27 -38.94 0.60 -19.73
C LYS A 27 -39.55 1.76 -18.93
N ALA A 28 -40.31 1.44 -17.88
CA ALA A 28 -41.11 2.40 -17.12
C ALA A 28 -40.46 2.84 -15.80
N GLU A 29 -39.55 2.03 -15.25
CA GLU A 29 -38.97 2.30 -13.94
C GLU A 29 -37.49 1.92 -13.86
N ILE A 30 -36.73 2.73 -13.11
CA ILE A 30 -35.39 2.38 -12.64
C ILE A 30 -35.58 1.61 -11.34
N THR A 31 -35.13 0.37 -11.31
CA THR A 31 -35.23 -0.51 -10.15
C THR A 31 -33.84 -0.91 -9.67
N PHE A 32 -33.63 -0.89 -8.35
CA PHE A 32 -32.43 -1.39 -7.69
C PHE A 32 -32.84 -2.23 -6.48
N THR A 33 -32.29 -3.44 -6.37
CA THR A 33 -32.62 -4.38 -5.30
C THR A 33 -31.36 -4.78 -4.57
N ASN A 34 -31.30 -4.57 -3.25
CA ASN A 34 -30.13 -4.94 -2.44
C ASN A 34 -30.57 -5.21 -0.99
N ASN A 35 -29.74 -5.93 -0.22
CA ASN A 35 -29.98 -6.23 1.20
C ASN A 35 -29.24 -5.28 2.16
N CYS A 36 -28.29 -4.48 1.67
CA CYS A 36 -27.54 -3.48 2.40
C CYS A 36 -28.21 -2.10 2.27
N TRP A 37 -28.62 -1.55 3.41
CA TRP A 37 -29.31 -0.27 3.48
C TRP A 37 -28.45 0.89 2.98
N GLU A 38 -27.15 0.89 3.26
CA GLU A 38 -26.22 1.93 2.88
C GLU A 38 -26.12 2.08 1.36
N LEU A 39 -26.19 0.97 0.62
CA LEU A 39 -26.24 0.98 -0.85
C LEU A 39 -27.56 1.53 -1.36
N ILE A 40 -28.68 1.19 -0.71
CA ILE A 40 -30.00 1.73 -1.03
C ILE A 40 -30.04 3.24 -0.80
N ASP A 41 -29.48 3.70 0.32
CA ASP A 41 -29.41 5.12 0.69
C ASP A 41 -28.55 5.92 -0.28
N LEU A 42 -27.37 5.38 -0.64
CA LEU A 42 -26.50 5.96 -1.65
C LEU A 42 -27.20 6.09 -3.01
N PHE A 43 -27.85 5.01 -3.46
CA PHE A 43 -28.56 4.98 -4.74
C PHE A 43 -29.72 5.98 -4.74
N TYR A 44 -30.51 6.01 -3.67
CA TYR A 44 -31.62 6.95 -3.51
C TYR A 44 -31.17 8.41 -3.60
N LYS A 45 -30.21 8.81 -2.76
CA LYS A 45 -29.69 10.18 -2.71
C LYS A 45 -29.11 10.61 -4.05
N THR A 46 -28.41 9.71 -4.73
CA THR A 46 -27.78 10.00 -6.01
C THR A 46 -28.82 10.18 -7.12
N ILE A 47 -29.78 9.26 -7.26
CA ILE A 47 -30.85 9.38 -8.25
C ILE A 47 -31.71 10.62 -7.98
N ASN A 48 -32.10 10.87 -6.72
CA ASN A 48 -32.86 12.08 -6.37
C ASN A 48 -32.13 13.39 -6.68
N LYS A 49 -30.81 13.41 -6.53
CA LYS A 49 -30.03 14.58 -6.87
C LYS A 49 -29.98 14.82 -8.38
N ILE A 50 -29.76 13.77 -9.17
CA ILE A 50 -29.71 13.85 -10.64
C ILE A 50 -31.05 14.31 -11.22
N PHE A 51 -32.14 13.78 -10.69
CA PHE A 51 -33.48 13.98 -11.23
C PHE A 51 -34.34 14.92 -10.38
N SER A 52 -33.73 15.79 -9.59
CA SER A 52 -34.43 16.70 -8.67
C SER A 52 -35.49 17.60 -9.32
N THR A 53 -35.38 17.86 -10.63
CA THR A 53 -36.33 18.64 -11.43
C THR A 53 -37.49 17.83 -11.98
N TYR A 54 -37.44 16.49 -11.90
CA TYR A 54 -38.49 15.62 -12.41
C TYR A 54 -39.56 15.40 -11.34
N ASN A 55 -40.82 15.41 -11.76
CA ASN A 55 -41.93 15.02 -10.89
C ASN A 55 -42.09 13.49 -10.92
N TYR A 56 -41.68 12.81 -9.85
CA TYR A 56 -41.88 11.37 -9.66
C TYR A 56 -41.99 11.03 -8.19
N ASN A 57 -42.61 9.88 -7.91
CA ASN A 57 -42.79 9.38 -6.55
C ASN A 57 -41.92 8.13 -6.35
N PRO A 58 -40.75 8.25 -5.70
CA PRO A 58 -39.92 7.09 -5.41
C PRO A 58 -40.65 6.15 -4.45
N ARG A 59 -40.49 4.85 -4.65
CA ARG A 59 -41.12 3.80 -3.84
C ARG A 59 -40.06 2.85 -3.34
N ILE A 60 -40.15 2.46 -2.08
CA ILE A 60 -39.32 1.41 -1.51
C ILE A 60 -40.19 0.29 -0.95
N TYR A 61 -39.91 -0.92 -1.42
CA TYR A 61 -40.54 -2.14 -0.94
C TYR A 61 -39.55 -2.84 -0.02
N ILE A 62 -39.94 -3.04 1.22
CA ILE A 62 -39.11 -3.65 2.26
C ILE A 62 -39.68 -5.03 2.53
N TYR A 63 -38.85 -6.05 2.34
CA TYR A 63 -39.23 -7.43 2.63
C TYR A 63 -38.44 -7.90 3.83
N THR A 64 -39.13 -8.31 4.89
CA THR A 64 -38.53 -8.85 6.12
C THR A 64 -39.01 -10.27 6.40
N PRO A 65 -38.20 -11.13 7.04
CA PRO A 65 -38.62 -12.50 7.38
C PRO A 65 -39.79 -12.52 8.37
N ASN A 66 -39.76 -11.63 9.36
CA ASN A 66 -40.66 -11.63 10.51
C ASN A 66 -41.65 -10.45 10.55
N GLY A 67 -41.68 -9.61 9.51
CA GLY A 67 -42.54 -8.41 9.50
C GLY A 67 -42.01 -7.23 10.31
N GLU A 68 -40.76 -7.28 10.76
CA GLU A 68 -40.09 -6.17 11.42
C GLU A 68 -40.13 -4.90 10.56
N LYS A 69 -40.42 -3.75 11.19
CA LYS A 69 -40.44 -2.46 10.51
C LYS A 69 -39.01 -1.92 10.44
N VAL A 70 -38.57 -1.60 9.23
CA VAL A 70 -37.29 -0.90 9.00
C VAL A 70 -37.56 0.59 8.84
N TYR A 71 -36.79 1.41 9.56
CA TYR A 71 -36.90 2.87 9.46
C TYR A 71 -36.33 3.38 8.14
N VAL A 72 -37.11 4.19 7.42
CA VAL A 72 -36.69 4.89 6.19
C VAL A 72 -36.80 6.39 6.43
N PRO A 73 -35.69 7.16 6.34
CA PRO A 73 -35.66 8.58 6.70
C PRO A 73 -36.26 9.51 5.64
N TYR A 74 -36.78 8.99 4.53
CA TYR A 74 -37.20 9.79 3.38
C TYR A 74 -38.70 10.11 3.39
N LYS A 75 -39.03 11.38 3.64
CA LYS A 75 -40.43 11.85 3.65
C LYS A 75 -41.11 11.78 2.28
N ASN A 76 -40.35 11.96 1.20
CA ASN A 76 -40.87 11.95 -0.17
C ASN A 76 -40.85 10.55 -0.80
N CYS A 77 -40.69 9.48 -0.01
CA CYS A 77 -40.66 8.11 -0.50
C CYS A 77 -41.85 7.32 0.03
N VAL A 78 -42.57 6.63 -0.87
CA VAL A 78 -43.65 5.73 -0.47
C VAL A 78 -43.02 4.42 0.03
N VAL A 79 -43.18 4.14 1.31
CA VAL A 79 -42.65 2.94 1.96
C VAL A 79 -43.74 1.86 2.02
N LYS A 80 -43.44 0.66 1.53
CA LYS A 80 -44.31 -0.51 1.62
C LYS A 80 -43.57 -1.67 2.28
N ASN A 81 -44.15 -2.26 3.32
CA ASN A 81 -43.57 -3.37 4.07
C ASN A 81 -44.27 -4.67 3.71
N TYR A 82 -43.49 -5.73 3.52
CA TYR A 82 -43.94 -7.07 3.15
C TYR A 82 -43.21 -8.14 3.97
N ILE A 83 -43.89 -9.25 4.18
CA ILE A 83 -43.31 -10.43 4.84
C ILE A 83 -42.82 -11.40 3.75
N HIS A 84 -41.56 -11.81 3.83
CA HIS A 84 -41.00 -12.86 2.98
C HIS A 84 -40.34 -13.94 3.83
N LYS A 85 -41.13 -14.97 4.19
CA LYS A 85 -40.74 -16.04 5.13
C LYS A 85 -39.47 -16.82 4.73
N ARG A 86 -39.07 -16.80 3.46
CA ARG A 86 -37.87 -17.50 2.96
C ARG A 86 -36.60 -16.64 2.98
N ALA A 87 -36.72 -15.33 3.18
CA ALA A 87 -35.57 -14.45 3.27
C ALA A 87 -34.83 -14.68 4.59
N THR A 88 -33.50 -14.69 4.58
CA THR A 88 -32.69 -14.80 5.81
C THR A 88 -32.39 -13.44 6.43
N LYS A 89 -32.47 -12.36 5.64
CA LYS A 89 -32.23 -10.98 6.04
C LYS A 89 -33.24 -10.07 5.31
N PRO A 90 -33.51 -8.87 5.85
CA PRO A 90 -34.24 -7.85 5.10
C PRO A 90 -33.60 -7.56 3.75
N TYR A 91 -34.42 -7.29 2.74
CA TYR A 91 -33.97 -6.72 1.47
C TYR A 91 -34.95 -5.69 0.96
N PHE A 92 -34.43 -4.80 0.12
CA PHE A 92 -35.10 -3.60 -0.32
C PHE A 92 -35.19 -3.59 -1.84
N ILE A 93 -36.35 -3.23 -2.37
CA ILE A 93 -36.53 -2.94 -3.79
C ILE A 93 -36.88 -1.46 -3.91
N LEU A 94 -35.94 -0.67 -4.40
CA LEU A 94 -36.10 0.75 -4.66
C LEU A 94 -36.52 0.96 -6.11
N ARG A 95 -37.60 1.74 -6.33
CA ARG A 95 -38.17 1.99 -7.66
C ARG A 95 -38.41 3.47 -7.92
N PHE A 96 -38.05 3.91 -9.12
CA PHE A 96 -38.31 5.24 -9.65
C PHE A 96 -39.11 5.13 -10.94
N ALA A 97 -40.43 5.33 -10.85
CA ALA A 97 -41.35 5.17 -11.98
C ALA A 97 -41.39 6.46 -12.82
N SER A 98 -40.67 6.47 -13.94
CA SER A 98 -40.68 7.55 -14.92
C SER A 98 -39.96 7.12 -16.21
N VAL A 99 -40.71 7.02 -17.31
CA VAL A 99 -40.14 6.67 -18.63
C VAL A 99 -39.04 7.66 -19.07
N PRO A 100 -39.22 8.99 -18.95
CA PRO A 100 -38.16 9.95 -19.25
C PRO A 100 -36.89 9.73 -18.42
N MET A 101 -37.02 9.43 -17.12
CA MET A 101 -35.86 9.15 -16.27
C MET A 101 -35.13 7.88 -16.70
N VAL A 102 -35.84 6.81 -17.03
CA VAL A 102 -35.22 5.55 -17.51
C VAL A 102 -34.41 5.80 -18.78
N LYS A 103 -34.95 6.55 -19.74
CA LYS A 103 -34.21 6.93 -20.96
C LYS A 103 -32.94 7.68 -20.61
N LYS A 104 -33.05 8.72 -19.76
CA LYS A 104 -31.90 9.53 -19.36
C LYS A 104 -30.86 8.75 -18.55
N TRP A 105 -31.29 7.85 -17.68
CA TRP A 105 -30.40 6.98 -16.90
C TRP A 105 -29.58 6.05 -17.80
N LYS A 106 -30.21 5.49 -18.85
CA LYS A 106 -29.51 4.67 -19.85
C LYS A 106 -28.46 5.47 -20.64
N GLU A 107 -28.70 6.75 -20.92
CA GLU A 107 -27.68 7.66 -21.48
C GLU A 107 -26.52 7.86 -20.50
N ILE A 108 -26.82 8.18 -19.24
CA ILE A 108 -25.80 8.36 -18.19
C ILE A 108 -24.93 7.11 -18.06
N ILE A 109 -25.51 5.91 -18.07
CA ILE A 109 -24.76 4.64 -18.00
C ILE A 109 -23.77 4.56 -19.17
N LYS A 110 -24.21 4.82 -20.41
CA LYS A 110 -23.34 4.79 -21.59
C LYS A 110 -22.21 5.82 -21.45
N ASP A 111 -22.54 7.04 -21.04
CA ASP A 111 -21.56 8.12 -20.87
C ASP A 111 -20.52 7.79 -19.80
N MET A 112 -20.93 7.17 -18.70
CA MET A 112 -20.00 6.77 -17.64
C MET A 112 -19.11 5.60 -18.06
N LEU A 113 -19.66 4.64 -18.80
CA LEU A 113 -18.88 3.51 -19.35
C LEU A 113 -17.85 3.95 -20.40
N ASN A 114 -18.00 5.11 -21.03
CA ASN A 114 -17.01 5.66 -21.95
C ASN A 114 -15.86 6.42 -21.25
N LYS A 115 -15.97 6.68 -19.93
CA LYS A 115 -15.01 7.46 -19.16
C LYS A 115 -14.09 6.55 -18.35
N LYS A 116 -12.95 6.14 -18.93
CA LYS A 116 -11.92 5.29 -18.28
C LYS A 116 -11.56 5.72 -16.84
N LYS A 117 -11.44 7.03 -16.60
CA LYS A 117 -11.17 7.60 -15.26
C LYS A 117 -12.20 7.23 -14.18
N LEU A 118 -13.41 6.80 -14.59
CA LEU A 118 -14.50 6.40 -13.68
C LEU A 118 -14.57 4.89 -13.45
N TYR A 119 -13.78 4.09 -14.17
CA TYR A 119 -13.80 2.64 -14.06
C TYR A 119 -13.59 2.10 -12.64
N PRO A 120 -12.70 2.66 -11.79
CA PRO A 120 -12.59 2.22 -10.40
C PRO A 120 -13.92 2.36 -9.63
N PHE A 121 -14.66 3.44 -9.85
CA PHE A 121 -15.92 3.72 -9.16
C PHE A 121 -17.05 2.83 -9.68
N ILE A 122 -17.11 2.59 -11.00
CA ILE A 122 -18.05 1.64 -11.60
C ILE A 122 -17.78 0.23 -11.07
N LEU A 123 -16.51 -0.20 -11.05
CA LEU A 123 -16.14 -1.52 -10.53
C LEU A 123 -16.44 -1.65 -9.04
N ARG A 124 -16.20 -0.60 -8.25
CA ARG A 124 -16.55 -0.58 -6.83
C ARG A 124 -18.05 -0.77 -6.60
N GLY A 125 -18.89 -0.06 -7.35
CA GLY A 125 -20.34 -0.25 -7.33
C GLY A 125 -20.75 -1.66 -7.74
N PHE A 126 -20.16 -2.16 -8.82
CA PHE A 126 -20.46 -3.50 -9.33
C PHE A 126 -20.04 -4.61 -8.35
N PHE A 127 -18.87 -4.48 -7.74
CA PHE A 127 -18.37 -5.39 -6.71
C PHE A 127 -19.21 -5.33 -5.43
N ALA A 128 -19.75 -4.16 -5.09
CA ALA A 128 -20.66 -4.01 -3.95
C ALA A 128 -21.97 -4.78 -4.14
N GLY A 129 -22.49 -4.91 -5.37
CA GLY A 129 -23.61 -5.82 -5.69
C GLY A 129 -23.16 -7.28 -5.82
N GLU A 130 -22.44 -7.60 -6.89
CA GLU A 130 -22.17 -8.99 -7.32
C GLU A 130 -20.84 -9.59 -6.81
N GLY A 131 -20.02 -8.76 -6.14
CA GLY A 131 -18.70 -9.16 -5.69
C GLY A 131 -18.72 -10.07 -4.46
N ASN A 132 -17.78 -11.03 -4.41
CA ASN A 132 -17.55 -11.86 -3.25
C ASN A 132 -16.05 -12.07 -3.01
N ILE A 133 -15.68 -12.21 -1.74
CA ILE A 133 -14.30 -12.51 -1.31
C ILE A 133 -14.28 -13.97 -0.89
N HIS A 134 -13.53 -14.80 -1.61
CA HIS A 134 -13.42 -16.22 -1.33
C HIS A 134 -12.04 -16.54 -0.78
N GLU A 135 -12.03 -17.21 0.37
CA GLU A 135 -10.85 -17.74 1.05
C GLU A 135 -11.10 -19.23 1.27
N SER A 136 -10.25 -20.08 0.70
CA SER A 136 -10.32 -21.53 0.90
C SER A 136 -9.15 -22.02 1.76
N SER A 137 -9.22 -23.28 2.18
CA SER A 137 -8.06 -24.00 2.74
C SER A 137 -6.88 -23.91 1.75
N HIS A 138 -5.65 -23.85 2.27
CA HIS A 138 -4.38 -23.71 1.51
C HIS A 138 -4.04 -22.31 0.97
N ASN A 139 -4.43 -21.23 1.66
CA ASN A 139 -4.11 -19.84 1.29
C ASN A 139 -4.59 -19.39 -0.12
N ARG A 140 -5.50 -20.13 -0.75
CA ARG A 140 -6.09 -19.70 -2.02
C ARG A 140 -7.16 -18.65 -1.74
N ARG A 141 -6.82 -17.41 -2.09
CA ARG A 141 -7.64 -16.23 -1.91
C ARG A 141 -7.96 -15.62 -3.26
N VAL A 142 -9.24 -15.48 -3.57
CA VAL A 142 -9.70 -14.88 -4.83
C VAL A 142 -10.86 -13.93 -4.59
N LEU A 143 -10.94 -12.92 -5.44
CA LEU A 143 -12.08 -12.02 -5.54
C LEU A 143 -12.94 -12.52 -6.70
N ARG A 144 -14.26 -12.57 -6.51
CA ARG A 144 -15.20 -13.10 -7.50
C ARG A 144 -16.24 -12.06 -7.87
N LEU A 145 -16.68 -12.05 -9.12
CA LEU A 145 -17.87 -11.32 -9.57
C LEU A 145 -18.81 -12.32 -10.23
N ALA A 146 -19.97 -12.57 -9.64
CA ALA A 146 -20.94 -13.48 -10.23
C ALA A 146 -21.57 -12.84 -11.48
N GLN A 147 -21.60 -13.57 -12.60
CA GLN A 147 -22.17 -13.11 -13.86
C GLN A 147 -22.60 -14.29 -14.74
N LYS A 148 -23.85 -14.27 -15.21
CA LYS A 148 -24.43 -15.35 -16.04
C LYS A 148 -23.59 -15.71 -17.27
N LYS A 149 -22.95 -14.72 -17.88
CA LYS A 149 -22.05 -14.87 -19.03
C LYS A 149 -20.97 -13.79 -18.95
N GLN A 150 -19.87 -14.01 -19.66
CA GLN A 150 -18.85 -12.99 -19.85
C GLN A 150 -19.46 -11.72 -20.49
N LYS A 151 -19.02 -10.56 -20.02
CA LYS A 151 -19.45 -9.23 -20.44
C LYS A 151 -18.24 -8.39 -20.84
N ASP A 152 -18.29 -7.80 -22.01
CA ASP A 152 -17.17 -7.01 -22.54
C ASP A 152 -16.85 -5.79 -21.68
N PHE A 153 -17.87 -5.12 -21.14
CA PHE A 153 -17.64 -3.95 -20.28
C PHE A 153 -16.86 -4.32 -18.99
N ILE A 154 -17.10 -5.51 -18.41
CA ILE A 154 -16.35 -5.98 -17.23
C ILE A 154 -14.92 -6.29 -17.64
N ASN A 155 -14.72 -7.01 -18.74
CA ASN A 155 -13.38 -7.29 -19.27
C ASN A 155 -12.59 -5.99 -19.50
N ASN A 156 -13.21 -5.00 -20.14
CA ASN A 156 -12.61 -3.70 -20.44
C ASN A 156 -12.19 -2.95 -19.16
N ILE A 157 -13.07 -2.92 -18.16
CA ILE A 157 -12.79 -2.30 -16.87
C ILE A 157 -11.63 -3.02 -16.16
N LEU A 158 -11.67 -4.35 -16.07
CA LEU A 158 -10.64 -5.12 -15.38
C LEU A 158 -9.27 -5.01 -16.07
N ASN A 159 -9.25 -5.04 -17.41
CA ASN A 159 -8.03 -4.85 -18.21
C ASN A 159 -7.43 -3.45 -18.03
N GLU A 160 -8.25 -2.39 -18.13
CA GLU A 160 -7.78 -1.00 -17.96
C GLU A 160 -7.20 -0.76 -16.56
N LEU A 161 -7.74 -1.44 -15.54
CA LEU A 161 -7.22 -1.39 -14.18
C LEU A 161 -6.04 -2.33 -13.94
N ASN A 162 -5.56 -3.05 -14.97
CA ASN A 162 -4.48 -4.02 -14.90
C ASN A 162 -4.70 -5.12 -13.84
N LEU A 163 -5.95 -5.57 -13.70
CA LEU A 163 -6.31 -6.64 -12.78
C LEU A 163 -6.11 -7.99 -13.45
N TYR A 164 -5.59 -8.98 -12.72
CA TYR A 164 -5.48 -10.35 -13.22
C TYR A 164 -6.80 -11.09 -13.03
N PHE A 165 -7.44 -11.51 -14.12
CA PHE A 165 -8.70 -12.22 -14.06
C PHE A 165 -8.85 -13.28 -15.16
N TYR A 166 -9.79 -14.19 -14.97
CA TYR A 166 -10.37 -15.03 -16.02
C TYR A 166 -11.87 -15.21 -15.75
N PHE A 167 -12.64 -15.59 -16.77
CA PHE A 167 -14.05 -15.96 -16.60
C PHE A 167 -14.18 -17.48 -16.53
N GLU A 168 -14.76 -17.98 -15.46
CA GLU A 168 -15.00 -19.40 -15.25
C GLU A 168 -16.44 -19.74 -15.66
N THR A 169 -16.61 -20.30 -16.86
CA THR A 169 -17.94 -20.57 -17.45
C THR A 169 -18.80 -21.51 -16.58
N GLY A 170 -18.18 -22.55 -15.99
CA GLY A 170 -18.90 -23.52 -15.16
C GLY A 170 -19.54 -22.88 -13.93
N ASN A 171 -18.79 -22.01 -13.25
CA ASN A 171 -19.25 -21.30 -12.05
C ASN A 171 -19.93 -19.95 -12.37
N ARG A 172 -19.99 -19.56 -13.65
CA ARG A 172 -20.55 -18.27 -14.10
C ARG A 172 -20.00 -17.10 -13.28
N THR A 173 -18.69 -17.03 -13.15
CA THR A 173 -18.02 -16.03 -12.31
C THR A 173 -16.75 -15.54 -12.96
N TYR A 174 -16.47 -14.26 -12.81
CA TYR A 174 -15.11 -13.76 -12.93
C TYR A 174 -14.34 -14.19 -11.70
N VAL A 175 -13.14 -14.73 -11.90
CA VAL A 175 -12.18 -15.01 -10.84
C VAL A 175 -11.03 -14.03 -11.01
N ILE A 176 -10.89 -13.13 -10.05
CA ILE A 176 -9.85 -12.11 -10.00
C ILE A 176 -8.82 -12.55 -8.94
N TYR A 177 -7.56 -12.67 -9.36
CA TYR A 177 -6.54 -13.44 -8.63
C TYR A 177 -5.19 -12.70 -8.59
N ARG A 178 -4.21 -13.29 -7.89
CA ARG A 178 -2.86 -12.74 -7.60
C ARG A 178 -2.81 -11.55 -6.66
N LYS A 179 -1.75 -11.46 -5.86
CA LYS A 179 -1.51 -10.36 -4.90
C LYS A 179 -1.54 -8.95 -5.52
N PRO A 180 -0.91 -8.67 -6.69
CA PRO A 180 -0.97 -7.33 -7.28
C PRO A 180 -2.39 -6.81 -7.53
N THR A 181 -3.33 -7.71 -7.87
CA THR A 181 -4.75 -7.37 -7.96
C THR A 181 -5.31 -6.94 -6.61
N TRP A 182 -4.99 -7.65 -5.53
CA TRP A 182 -5.40 -7.28 -4.18
C TRP A 182 -4.84 -5.91 -3.78
N ASP A 183 -3.60 -5.61 -4.15
CA ASP A 183 -2.97 -4.31 -3.92
C ASP A 183 -3.70 -3.19 -4.67
N LEU A 184 -4.11 -3.45 -5.91
CA LEU A 184 -4.90 -2.51 -6.70
C LEU A 184 -6.31 -2.34 -6.12
N PHE A 185 -6.94 -3.42 -5.63
CA PHE A 185 -8.22 -3.36 -4.93
C PHE A 185 -8.14 -2.50 -3.67
N ALA A 186 -7.07 -2.65 -2.88
CA ALA A 186 -6.80 -1.83 -1.70
C ALA A 186 -6.51 -0.38 -2.09
N LYS A 187 -5.65 -0.14 -3.09
CA LYS A 187 -5.32 1.20 -3.60
C LYS A 187 -6.55 1.97 -4.06
N PHE A 188 -7.48 1.29 -4.74
CA PHE A 188 -8.70 1.88 -5.25
C PHE A 188 -9.91 1.72 -4.32
N ASN A 189 -9.75 1.15 -3.12
CA ASN A 189 -10.83 0.88 -2.17
C ASN A 189 -12.06 0.22 -2.85
N LEU A 190 -11.84 -0.80 -3.68
CA LEU A 190 -12.91 -1.39 -4.52
C LEU A 190 -13.94 -2.21 -3.72
N ALA A 191 -13.58 -2.65 -2.51
CA ALA A 191 -14.49 -3.38 -1.62
C ALA A 191 -15.22 -2.47 -0.61
N ASP A 192 -14.87 -1.18 -0.55
CA ASP A 192 -15.22 -0.32 0.58
C ASP A 192 -16.67 0.17 0.58
N LEU A 193 -17.39 0.01 -0.53
CA LEU A 193 -18.74 0.54 -0.66
C LEU A 193 -19.78 -0.27 0.13
N HIS A 194 -19.57 -1.58 0.27
CA HIS A 194 -20.44 -2.46 1.07
C HIS A 194 -19.76 -2.79 2.41
N PRO A 195 -20.37 -2.53 3.58
CA PRO A 195 -19.76 -2.71 4.90
C PRO A 195 -19.18 -4.12 5.14
N ASP A 196 -19.99 -5.16 4.97
CA ASP A 196 -19.54 -6.56 5.19
C ASP A 196 -18.39 -6.97 4.24
N LYS A 197 -18.45 -6.53 2.96
CA LYS A 197 -17.40 -6.83 1.98
C LYS A 197 -16.12 -6.07 2.29
N LYS A 198 -16.23 -4.82 2.75
CA LYS A 198 -15.11 -4.01 3.22
C LYS A 198 -14.37 -4.72 4.35
N GLU A 199 -15.09 -5.06 5.42
CA GLU A 199 -14.50 -5.72 6.59
C GLU A 199 -13.80 -7.03 6.18
N LYS A 200 -14.50 -7.88 5.42
CA LYS A 200 -13.95 -9.15 4.94
C LYS A 200 -12.72 -8.93 4.05
N PHE A 201 -12.73 -7.93 3.17
CA PHE A 201 -11.61 -7.65 2.28
C PHE A 201 -10.37 -7.27 3.08
N TRP A 202 -10.49 -6.30 3.99
CA TRP A 202 -9.37 -5.82 4.77
C TRP A 202 -8.83 -6.88 5.74
N ARG A 203 -9.69 -7.73 6.30
CA ARG A 203 -9.25 -8.89 7.10
C ARG A 203 -8.40 -9.86 6.28
N VAL A 204 -8.86 -10.24 5.09
CA VAL A 204 -8.14 -11.18 4.21
C VAL A 204 -6.88 -10.52 3.61
N TYR A 205 -6.95 -9.23 3.30
CA TYR A 205 -5.83 -8.46 2.78
C TYR A 205 -4.72 -8.26 3.83
N GLY A 206 -5.10 -8.01 5.08
CA GLY A 206 -4.17 -7.89 6.21
C GLY A 206 -3.49 -9.22 6.59
N SER A 207 -4.09 -10.36 6.23
CA SER A 207 -3.52 -11.69 6.49
C SER A 207 -2.56 -12.17 5.39
N PHE A 208 -2.27 -11.36 4.36
CA PHE A 208 -1.19 -11.69 3.44
C PHE A 208 0.13 -11.60 4.22
N LYS A 209 0.84 -12.73 4.33
CA LYS A 209 2.20 -12.76 4.87
C LYS A 209 3.04 -11.72 4.12
N GLU A 210 3.97 -11.08 4.84
CA GLU A 210 4.97 -10.22 4.20
C GLU A 210 5.51 -10.91 2.96
N GLU A 211 5.65 -10.15 1.86
CA GLU A 211 6.17 -10.69 0.62
C GLU A 211 7.42 -11.52 0.92
N HIS A 212 7.39 -12.80 0.56
CA HIS A 212 8.58 -13.63 0.60
C HIS A 212 9.53 -13.06 -0.43
N TYR A 213 10.36 -12.12 0.02
CA TYR A 213 11.41 -11.59 -0.80
C TYR A 213 12.29 -12.75 -1.28
N PRO A 214 12.79 -12.71 -2.53
CA PRO A 214 13.71 -13.71 -3.03
C PRO A 214 14.83 -13.99 -2.02
N THR A 215 15.29 -15.23 -1.93
CA THR A 215 16.44 -15.58 -1.08
C THR A 215 17.58 -14.59 -1.34
N ASN A 216 18.08 -13.95 -0.29
CA ASN A 216 19.12 -12.91 -0.32
C ASN A 216 18.70 -11.51 -0.83
N TYR A 217 17.41 -11.19 -1.01
CA TYR A 217 16.96 -9.86 -1.41
C TYR A 217 17.53 -8.77 -0.50
N LEU A 218 17.33 -8.90 0.81
CA LEU A 218 17.79 -7.90 1.78
C LEU A 218 19.32 -7.75 1.77
N ILE A 219 20.05 -8.84 1.50
CA ILE A 219 21.51 -8.82 1.36
C ILE A 219 21.91 -8.03 0.11
N LYS A 220 21.23 -8.25 -1.02
CA LYS A 220 21.48 -7.54 -2.29
C LYS A 220 21.20 -6.04 -2.17
N GLU A 221 20.05 -5.69 -1.60
CA GLU A 221 19.64 -4.30 -1.41
C GLU A 221 20.52 -3.55 -0.41
N VAL A 222 20.86 -4.16 0.73
CA VAL A 222 21.81 -3.54 1.67
C VAL A 222 23.17 -3.36 0.99
N TYR A 223 23.67 -4.37 0.28
CA TYR A 223 24.95 -4.27 -0.42
C TYR A 223 24.98 -3.22 -1.53
N SER A 224 23.86 -2.96 -2.21
CA SER A 224 23.80 -2.01 -3.33
C SER A 224 23.99 -0.56 -2.86
N ILE A 225 23.56 -0.22 -1.65
CA ILE A 225 23.60 1.16 -1.13
C ILE A 225 24.85 1.48 -0.32
N LEU A 226 25.66 0.48 0.04
CA LEU A 226 26.84 0.64 0.91
C LEU A 226 28.06 1.27 0.21
N ASP A 227 27.89 1.91 -0.95
CA ASP A 227 28.91 2.80 -1.53
C ASP A 227 29.26 3.95 -0.58
N ASN A 228 28.25 4.44 0.13
CA ASN A 228 28.40 5.39 1.22
C ASN A 228 28.38 4.68 2.58
N PRO A 229 29.03 5.25 3.60
CA PRO A 229 29.02 4.68 4.94
C PRO A 229 27.67 4.88 5.63
N PHE A 230 27.14 3.81 6.21
CA PHE A 230 25.91 3.82 7.00
C PHE A 230 26.09 3.08 8.32
N THR A 231 25.39 3.52 9.35
CA THR A 231 25.25 2.81 10.62
C THR A 231 24.18 1.71 10.52
N THR A 232 24.24 0.74 11.43
CA THR A 232 23.19 -0.30 11.51
C THR A 232 21.80 0.32 11.76
N MET A 233 21.73 1.41 12.53
CA MET A 233 20.47 2.11 12.84
C MET A 233 19.86 2.77 11.60
N GLU A 234 20.65 3.52 10.84
CA GLU A 234 20.18 4.17 9.59
C GLU A 234 19.68 3.12 8.58
N LEU A 235 20.37 1.99 8.47
CA LEU A 235 19.94 0.88 7.61
C LEU A 235 18.63 0.25 8.12
N SER A 236 18.49 0.08 9.43
CA SER A 236 17.31 -0.46 10.09
C SER A 236 16.06 0.37 9.79
N GLU A 237 16.18 1.70 9.92
CA GLU A 237 15.13 2.66 9.60
C GLU A 237 14.80 2.64 8.11
N LYS A 238 15.83 2.70 7.25
CA LYS A 238 15.67 2.75 5.79
C LYS A 238 14.96 1.52 5.24
N PHE A 239 15.30 0.32 5.72
CA PHE A 239 14.68 -0.94 5.27
C PHE A 239 13.45 -1.34 6.09
N LYS A 240 13.06 -0.56 7.10
CA LYS A 240 11.97 -0.88 8.03
C LYS A 240 12.12 -2.29 8.60
N ARG A 241 13.30 -2.57 9.14
CA ARG A 241 13.65 -3.85 9.78
C ARG A 241 14.20 -3.57 11.18
N THR A 242 14.29 -4.61 11.99
CA THR A 242 14.94 -4.52 13.31
C THR A 242 16.46 -4.40 13.16
N MET A 243 17.11 -3.75 14.11
CA MET A 243 18.58 -3.62 14.13
C MET A 243 19.27 -4.98 14.15
N ALA A 244 18.72 -5.95 14.90
CA ALA A 244 19.23 -7.32 14.94
C ALA A 244 19.26 -7.95 13.54
N ARG A 245 18.16 -7.81 12.79
CA ARG A 245 18.09 -8.36 11.44
C ARG A 245 19.08 -7.70 10.48
N MET A 246 19.28 -6.38 10.59
CA MET A 246 20.30 -5.67 9.81
C MET A 246 21.71 -6.13 10.18
N GLN A 247 21.97 -6.33 11.47
CA GLN A 247 23.26 -6.79 11.96
C GLN A 247 23.62 -8.17 11.40
N ASP A 248 22.68 -9.11 11.34
CA ASP A 248 22.90 -10.44 10.73
C ASP A 248 23.34 -10.33 9.26
N VAL A 249 22.67 -9.47 8.50
CA VAL A 249 22.98 -9.23 7.07
C VAL A 249 24.38 -8.63 6.92
N LEU A 250 24.73 -7.64 7.75
CA LEU A 250 26.03 -6.96 7.71
C LEU A 250 27.17 -7.88 8.14
N ILE A 251 26.96 -8.70 9.17
CA ILE A 251 27.92 -9.73 9.59
C ILE A 251 28.17 -10.72 8.47
N LEU A 252 27.13 -11.17 7.78
CA LEU A 252 27.26 -12.10 6.66
C LEU A 252 28.03 -11.46 5.50
N LEU A 253 27.70 -10.22 5.11
CA LEU A 253 28.43 -9.47 4.09
C LEU A 253 29.91 -9.24 4.45
N LYS A 254 30.21 -8.98 5.72
CA LYS A 254 31.58 -8.84 6.22
C LYS A 254 32.34 -10.16 6.19
N LYS A 255 31.72 -11.27 6.61
CA LYS A 255 32.30 -12.62 6.51
C LYS A 255 32.63 -13.00 5.06
N GLN A 256 31.83 -12.53 4.10
CA GLN A 256 32.08 -12.69 2.67
C GLN A 256 33.14 -11.73 2.10
N GLY A 257 33.75 -10.86 2.92
CA GLY A 257 34.75 -9.89 2.46
C GLY A 257 34.20 -8.78 1.55
N LYS A 258 32.87 -8.60 1.52
CA LYS A 258 32.20 -7.64 0.62
C LYS A 258 32.15 -6.23 1.19
N ILE A 259 32.17 -6.10 2.52
CA ILE A 259 32.07 -4.81 3.21
C ILE A 259 33.07 -4.72 4.36
N ASN A 260 33.42 -3.48 4.71
CA ASN A 260 34.26 -3.12 5.84
C ASN A 260 33.39 -2.51 6.95
N ASN A 261 33.89 -2.56 8.18
CA ASN A 261 33.29 -1.89 9.33
C ASN A 261 34.35 -1.04 10.02
N PHE A 262 34.04 0.24 10.21
CA PHE A 262 34.86 1.20 10.93
C PHE A 262 34.13 1.64 12.20
N ARG A 263 34.78 1.48 13.35
CA ARG A 263 34.24 1.91 14.63
C ARG A 263 34.76 3.30 14.98
N VAL A 264 33.86 4.26 15.14
CA VAL A 264 34.14 5.62 15.60
C VAL A 264 33.40 5.82 16.93
N GLY A 265 34.13 5.74 18.04
CA GLY A 265 33.54 5.72 19.38
C GLY A 265 32.69 4.47 19.64
N SER A 266 31.43 4.67 20.02
CA SER A 266 30.44 3.58 20.17
C SER A 266 29.72 3.22 18.87
N VAL A 267 29.89 4.01 17.81
CA VAL A 267 29.14 3.87 16.56
C VAL A 267 29.96 3.09 15.51
N GLY A 268 29.32 2.12 14.87
CA GLY A 268 29.90 1.34 13.77
C GLY A 268 29.34 1.80 12.42
N TYR A 269 30.25 2.09 11.48
CA TYR A 269 29.93 2.47 10.11
C TYR A 269 30.33 1.36 9.14
N TRP A 270 29.41 0.98 8.28
CA TRP A 270 29.56 -0.07 7.28
C TRP A 270 29.68 0.53 5.89
N THR A 271 30.61 0.02 5.07
CA THR A 271 30.78 0.48 3.68
C THR A 271 31.42 -0.62 2.83
N ARG A 272 31.08 -0.70 1.54
CA ARG A 272 31.77 -1.55 0.55
C ARG A 272 32.98 -0.85 -0.10
N ASN A 273 33.17 0.44 0.14
CA ASN A 273 34.27 1.20 -0.43
C ASN A 273 35.60 0.79 0.21
N LYS A 274 36.42 0.03 -0.54
CA LYS A 274 37.74 -0.46 -0.08
C LYS A 274 38.80 0.64 0.02
N ASN A 275 38.57 1.77 -0.67
CA ASN A 275 39.46 2.92 -0.71
C ASN A 275 39.11 3.99 0.32
N LEU A 276 38.17 3.70 1.23
CA LEU A 276 37.74 4.62 2.29
C LEU A 276 38.30 4.19 3.65
N ILE A 277 38.71 5.16 4.45
CA ILE A 277 38.95 5.01 5.89
C ILE A 277 38.08 6.02 6.62
N ILE A 278 37.38 5.57 7.67
CA ILE A 278 36.51 6.42 8.48
C ILE A 278 37.14 6.59 9.86
N ILE A 279 37.35 7.84 10.28
CA ILE A 279 37.90 8.21 11.58
C ILE A 279 37.06 9.32 12.23
N SER A 280 37.26 9.56 13.53
CA SER A 280 36.67 10.74 14.17
C SER A 280 37.38 12.02 13.73
N LYS A 281 36.67 13.15 13.81
CA LYS A 281 37.27 14.49 13.66
C LYS A 281 38.53 14.70 14.50
N LEU A 282 38.52 14.29 15.76
CA LEU A 282 39.68 14.37 16.65
C LEU A 282 40.90 13.60 16.11
N LYS A 283 40.70 12.40 15.55
CA LYS A 283 41.80 11.63 14.95
C LYS A 283 42.35 12.31 13.69
N LYS A 284 41.50 13.00 12.92
CA LYS A 284 41.95 13.81 11.79
C LYS A 284 42.84 14.96 12.25
N GLU A 285 42.51 15.60 13.37
CA GLU A 285 43.37 16.64 13.96
C GLU A 285 44.73 16.08 14.39
N TYR A 286 44.77 14.88 14.98
CA TYR A 286 46.04 14.19 15.27
C TYR A 286 46.87 13.98 14.00
N LEU A 287 46.25 13.58 12.88
CA LEU A 287 46.96 13.41 11.61
C LEU A 287 47.45 14.73 11.01
N LEU A 288 46.79 15.85 11.28
CA LEU A 288 47.26 17.18 10.86
C LEU A 288 48.42 17.63 11.73
N PHE A 289 48.34 17.40 13.05
CA PHE A 289 49.42 17.76 13.97
C PHE A 289 50.71 16.93 13.76
N LEU A 290 50.58 15.76 13.13
CA LEU A 290 51.69 14.87 12.76
C LEU A 290 52.25 15.13 11.36
N ASP A 291 52.03 16.31 10.77
CA ASP A 291 52.74 16.71 9.55
C ASP A 291 54.26 16.75 9.75
N GLU A 292 54.71 16.88 11.01
CA GLU A 292 56.08 16.59 11.46
C GLU A 292 56.09 15.44 12.47
N SER A 293 57.23 14.77 12.64
CA SER A 293 57.34 13.69 13.63
C SER A 293 57.34 14.22 15.07
N LYS A 294 56.43 13.72 15.91
CA LYS A 294 56.23 14.19 17.30
C LYS A 294 56.25 13.05 18.31
N TYR A 295 56.72 13.33 19.53
CA TYR A 295 56.58 12.40 20.65
C TYR A 295 55.12 12.34 21.15
N THR A 296 54.75 11.21 21.77
CA THR A 296 53.43 11.06 22.41
C THR A 296 53.15 12.17 23.44
N SER A 297 54.17 12.61 24.17
CA SER A 297 54.08 13.69 25.17
C SER A 297 53.71 15.03 24.55
N GLU A 298 54.24 15.35 23.36
CA GLU A 298 53.90 16.57 22.62
C GLU A 298 52.44 16.55 22.17
N CYS A 299 51.98 15.43 21.60
CA CYS A 299 50.56 15.25 21.25
C CYS A 299 49.67 15.36 22.50
N ALA A 300 50.07 14.72 23.62
CA ALA A 300 49.31 14.76 24.87
C ALA A 300 49.16 16.20 25.39
N LYS A 301 50.23 16.99 25.35
CA LYS A 301 50.23 18.40 25.73
C LYS A 301 49.35 19.24 24.80
N HIS A 302 49.47 19.06 23.48
CA HIS A 302 48.70 19.81 22.49
C HIS A 302 47.19 19.58 22.62
N PHE A 303 46.77 18.31 22.71
CA PHE A 303 45.37 17.92 22.83
C PHE A 303 44.83 17.96 24.27
N LYS A 304 45.63 18.44 25.25
CA LYS A 304 45.28 18.54 26.67
C LYS A 304 44.73 17.23 27.26
N VAL A 305 45.40 16.11 26.96
CA VAL A 305 45.04 14.78 27.46
C VAL A 305 46.23 14.10 28.12
N CYS A 306 45.99 13.05 28.91
CA CYS A 306 47.08 12.26 29.47
C CYS A 306 47.84 11.49 28.38
N TRP A 307 49.11 11.17 28.66
CA TRP A 307 50.00 10.45 27.75
C TRP A 307 49.37 9.16 27.22
N LYS A 308 48.73 8.37 28.11
CA LYS A 308 48.10 7.09 27.77
C LYS A 308 46.93 7.24 26.78
N SER A 309 46.13 8.28 26.93
CA SER A 309 45.02 8.58 26.01
C SER A 309 45.54 8.96 24.62
N SER A 310 46.55 9.82 24.57
CA SER A 310 47.21 10.20 23.32
C SER A 310 47.86 9.00 22.62
N TYR A 311 48.59 8.17 23.37
CA TYR A 311 49.20 6.94 22.87
C TYR A 311 48.18 5.98 22.26
N ASN A 312 47.05 5.75 22.93
CA ASN A 312 46.01 4.85 22.45
C ASN A 312 45.40 5.34 21.13
N ARG A 313 45.15 6.66 21.00
CA ARG A 313 44.66 7.26 19.76
C ARG A 313 45.64 7.09 18.60
N LEU A 314 46.93 7.27 18.85
CA LEU A 314 47.99 7.04 17.87
C LEU A 314 48.11 5.57 17.48
N LYS A 315 47.98 4.66 18.45
CA LYS A 315 47.93 3.21 18.20
C LYS A 315 46.71 2.79 17.37
N GLU A 316 45.57 3.44 17.56
CA GLU A 316 44.39 3.22 16.70
C GLU A 316 44.61 3.72 15.27
N LEU A 317 45.28 4.86 15.08
CA LEU A 317 45.69 5.36 13.77
C LEU A 317 46.73 4.46 13.10
N GLU A 318 47.65 3.90 13.87
CA GLU A 318 48.65 2.94 13.39
C GLU A 318 48.01 1.64 12.90
N LYS A 319 46.99 1.11 13.61
CA LYS A 319 46.21 -0.05 13.13
C LYS A 319 45.51 0.20 11.78
N LEU A 320 45.27 1.46 11.44
CA LEU A 320 44.70 1.87 10.15
C LEU A 320 45.78 2.18 9.09
N ASN A 321 47.06 1.96 9.42
CA ASN A 321 48.23 2.32 8.62
C ASN A 321 48.29 3.82 8.26
N LEU A 322 47.82 4.68 9.16
CA LEU A 322 47.85 6.14 8.98
C LEU A 322 49.02 6.80 9.70
N THR A 323 49.58 6.14 10.71
CA THR A 323 50.74 6.59 11.47
C THR A 323 51.68 5.42 11.74
N ARG A 324 52.94 5.70 12.03
CA ARG A 324 53.93 4.71 12.49
C ARG A 324 54.75 5.29 13.63
N ARG A 325 55.12 4.46 14.60
CA ARG A 325 56.10 4.82 15.63
C ARG A 325 57.52 4.47 15.16
N GLU A 326 58.41 5.46 15.17
CA GLU A 326 59.83 5.31 14.85
C GLU A 326 60.63 4.73 16.04
N ASN A 327 61.83 4.22 15.77
CA ASN A 327 62.74 3.68 16.78
C ASN A 327 63.13 4.71 17.85
N ASN A 328 63.19 5.99 17.48
CA ASN A 328 63.44 7.10 18.39
C ASN A 328 62.23 7.43 19.31
N GLY A 329 61.11 6.71 19.17
CA GLY A 329 59.90 6.87 19.96
C GLY A 329 58.90 7.90 19.43
N LYS A 330 59.22 8.65 18.37
CA LYS A 330 58.34 9.62 17.71
C LYS A 330 57.31 8.93 16.82
N TRP A 331 56.20 9.62 16.58
CA TRP A 331 55.16 9.22 15.65
C TRP A 331 55.28 10.03 14.38
N MET A 332 55.15 9.36 13.24
CA MET A 332 55.09 9.99 11.93
C MET A 332 53.77 9.65 11.24
N LYS A 333 53.22 10.60 10.49
CA LYS A 333 52.11 10.36 9.57
C LYS A 333 52.61 9.58 8.35
N LEU A 334 51.83 8.62 7.91
CA LEU A 334 52.10 7.87 6.68
C LEU A 334 51.27 8.43 5.52
N SER A 335 51.83 8.44 4.32
CA SER A 335 51.05 8.73 3.11
C SER A 335 50.08 7.58 2.85
N THR A 336 48.82 7.91 2.55
CA THR A 336 47.79 6.93 2.22
C THR A 336 47.17 7.25 0.88
N LYS A 337 46.95 6.21 0.07
CA LYS A 337 46.19 6.31 -1.18
C LYS A 337 44.68 6.23 -0.94
N LYS A 338 44.24 5.99 0.31
CA LYS A 338 42.84 5.87 0.68
C LYS A 338 42.26 7.23 1.08
N ASN A 339 41.03 7.47 0.68
CA ASN A 339 40.27 8.65 1.10
C ASN A 339 39.94 8.55 2.59
N ILE A 340 40.19 9.61 3.34
CA ILE A 340 39.87 9.69 4.77
C ILE A 340 38.59 10.51 4.94
N LEU A 341 37.53 9.88 5.42
CA LEU A 341 36.31 10.55 5.85
C LEU A 341 36.36 10.74 7.37
N ALA A 342 36.25 11.99 7.81
CA ALA A 342 36.14 12.34 9.22
C ALA A 342 34.69 12.64 9.56
N ILE A 343 34.13 11.90 10.52
CA ILE A 343 32.76 12.06 11.03
C ILE A 343 32.80 12.64 12.44
#